data_AF-A0A1F9BR09-F1
#
_entry.id   AF-A0A1F9BR09-F1
#
_cell.length_a   1.000
_cell.length_b   1.000
_cell.length_c   1.000
_cell.angle_alpha   90.00
_cell.angle_beta   90.00
_cell.angle_gamma   90.00
#
_symmetry.space_group_name_H-M   'P 1'
#
loop_
_entity.id
_entity.type
_entity.pdbx_description
1 polymer ?
#
loop_
_entity_poly.entity_id
_entity_poly.type
_entity_poly.pdbx_seq_one_letter_code
_entity_poly.pdbx_strand_id
1 'polypeptide(L)'
;MTPSSSLGTLSPWEPGIFPLFVYALLVLGLIAIFLFLASWVGEKKKEPEKLRPYESGIIPTGSGRLLYPVPFYLVATFFLIFDIEGAYIFSWAIAFDLLGWSGWFQISFFIIVLLISLFYIWKKGGLDWGPTIRGQ
;
A
#
# COMPACT_ATOMS: atom_id res chain seq x y z
N MET A 1 -30.46 -3.77 22.98
CA MET A 1 -29.21 -3.02 23.18
C MET A 1 -28.83 -3.11 24.64
N THR A 2 -27.90 -3.99 25.00
CA THR A 2 -27.27 -3.97 26.32
C THR A 2 -26.35 -2.76 26.39
N PRO A 3 -26.31 -2.02 27.51
CA PRO A 3 -25.36 -0.92 27.65
C PRO A 3 -23.97 -1.54 27.70
N SER A 4 -23.12 -1.30 26.70
CA SER A 4 -21.71 -1.61 26.79
C SER A 4 -21.13 -0.74 27.90
N SER A 5 -21.07 -1.31 29.11
CA SER A 5 -20.33 -0.72 30.22
C SER A 5 -18.94 -0.36 29.71
N SER A 6 -18.42 0.81 30.08
CA SER A 6 -17.06 1.25 29.71
C SER A 6 -15.98 0.21 30.02
N LEU A 7 -16.26 -0.73 30.93
CA LEU A 7 -15.43 -1.89 31.26
C LEU A 7 -15.26 -2.90 30.11
N GLY A 8 -16.21 -3.06 29.19
CA GLY A 8 -16.09 -3.96 28.03
C GLY A 8 -15.07 -3.46 27.01
N THR A 9 -14.94 -2.14 26.86
CA THR A 9 -14.00 -1.51 25.93
C THR A 9 -12.53 -1.75 26.26
N LEU A 10 -12.22 -2.09 27.51
CA LEU A 10 -10.87 -2.42 27.99
C LEU A 10 -10.65 -3.93 28.12
N SER A 11 -11.64 -4.75 27.76
CA SER A 11 -11.54 -6.20 27.92
C SER A 11 -10.58 -6.81 26.86
N PRO A 12 -9.59 -7.63 27.27
CA PRO A 12 -8.67 -8.28 26.33
C PRO A 12 -9.28 -9.36 25.43
N TRP A 13 -10.45 -9.88 25.79
CA TRP A 13 -11.09 -11.03 25.13
C TRP A 13 -12.19 -10.63 24.14
N GLU A 14 -12.63 -9.37 24.12
CA GLU A 14 -13.54 -8.86 23.08
C GLU A 14 -12.73 -8.14 21.99
N PRO A 15 -12.96 -8.44 20.70
CA PRO A 15 -12.31 -7.73 19.61
C PRO A 15 -12.75 -6.26 19.64
N GLY A 16 -11.80 -5.38 19.97
CA GLY A 16 -12.01 -3.93 20.09
C GLY A 16 -10.75 -3.14 19.82
N ILE A 17 -10.84 -1.81 19.94
CA ILE A 17 -9.70 -0.91 19.67
C ILE A 17 -8.55 -1.15 20.66
N PHE A 18 -8.86 -1.46 21.92
CA PHE A 18 -7.86 -1.66 22.96
C PHE A 18 -6.96 -2.90 22.70
N PRO A 19 -7.49 -4.11 22.45
CA PRO A 19 -6.65 -5.25 22.07
C PRO A 19 -5.84 -5.02 20.80
N LEU A 20 -6.41 -4.33 19.80
CA LEU A 20 -5.69 -3.98 18.57
C LEU A 20 -4.49 -3.07 18.85
N PHE A 21 -4.66 -2.08 19.72
CA PHE A 21 -3.59 -1.18 20.11
C PHE A 21 -2.49 -1.91 20.91
N VAL A 22 -2.87 -2.76 21.86
CA VAL A 22 -1.92 -3.58 22.63
C VAL A 22 -1.15 -4.51 21.69
N TYR A 23 -1.83 -5.17 20.76
CA TYR A 23 -1.20 -6.02 19.75
C TYR A 23 -0.20 -5.24 18.90
N ALA A 24 -0.59 -4.08 18.36
CA ALA A 24 0.29 -3.24 17.56
C ALA A 24 1.55 -2.82 18.34
N LEU A 25 1.39 -2.42 19.62
CA LEU A 25 2.52 -2.08 20.49
C LEU A 25 3.44 -3.26 20.75
N LEU A 26 2.90 -4.46 20.98
CA LEU A 26 3.71 -5.66 21.19
C LEU A 26 4.50 -6.02 19.93
N VAL A 27 3.90 -5.94 18.75
CA VAL A 27 4.59 -6.18 17.47
C VAL A 27 5.71 -5.17 17.25
N LEU A 28 5.43 -3.88 17.43
CA LEU A 28 6.44 -2.83 17.30
C LEU A 28 7.57 -2.99 18.34
N GLY A 29 7.22 -3.32 19.57
CA GLY A 29 8.18 -3.59 20.64
C GLY A 29 9.08 -4.79 20.32
N LEU A 30 8.51 -5.88 19.79
CA LEU A 30 9.26 -7.06 19.38
C LEU A 30 10.24 -6.75 18.24
N ILE A 31 9.78 -6.01 17.22
CA ILE A 31 10.64 -5.56 16.12
C ILE A 31 11.80 -4.71 16.66
N ALA A 32 11.51 -3.77 17.58
CA ALA A 32 12.54 -2.93 18.19
C ALA A 32 13.54 -3.75 19.01
N ILE A 33 13.09 -4.74 19.78
CA ILE A 33 13.96 -5.64 20.55
C ILE A 33 14.87 -6.44 19.61
N PHE A 34 14.35 -6.99 18.51
CA PHE A 34 15.18 -7.72 17.55
C PHE A 34 16.19 -6.83 16.84
N LEU A 35 15.81 -5.63 16.42
CA LEU A 35 16.74 -4.67 15.83
C LEU A 35 17.82 -4.24 16.82
N PHE A 36 17.44 -4.05 18.10
CA PHE A 36 18.37 -3.73 19.17
C PHE A 36 19.37 -4.86 19.42
N LEU A 37 18.87 -6.10 19.57
CA LEU A 37 19.70 -7.30 19.75
C LEU A 37 20.64 -7.50 18.56
N ALA A 38 20.15 -7.38 17.33
CA ALA A 38 20.96 -7.50 16.13
C ALA A 38 22.09 -6.45 16.09
N SER A 39 21.79 -5.21 16.46
CA SER A 39 22.78 -4.12 16.54
C SER A 39 23.75 -4.27 17.72
N TRP A 40 23.33 -4.90 18.81
CA TRP A 40 24.15 -5.08 20.00
C TRP A 40 25.11 -6.27 19.86
N VAL A 41 24.62 -7.40 19.35
CA VAL A 41 25.43 -8.62 19.12
C VAL A 41 26.31 -8.50 17.88
N GLY A 42 25.90 -7.71 16.88
CA GLY A 42 26.62 -7.56 15.62
C GLY A 42 27.96 -6.83 15.76
N GLU A 43 29.00 -7.34 15.09
CA GLU A 43 30.32 -6.72 15.07
C GLU A 43 30.33 -5.43 14.22
N LYS A 44 30.65 -4.30 14.86
CA LYS A 44 30.61 -2.97 14.26
C LYS A 44 31.92 -2.59 13.58
N LYS A 45 32.30 -3.28 12.49
CA LYS A 45 33.42 -2.85 11.63
C LYS A 45 32.96 -1.78 10.65
N LYS A 46 33.42 -0.55 10.84
CA LYS A 46 33.16 0.61 9.97
C LYS A 46 34.37 0.88 9.08
N GLU A 47 34.59 0.01 8.10
CA GLU A 47 35.60 0.23 7.07
C GLU A 47 35.04 1.15 5.97
N PRO A 48 35.84 2.08 5.41
CA PRO A 48 35.37 2.98 4.35
C PRO A 48 34.85 2.21 3.12
N GLU A 49 35.48 1.08 2.81
CA GLU A 49 35.08 0.17 1.72
C GLU A 49 33.76 -0.58 1.99
N LYS A 50 33.36 -0.74 3.26
CA LYS A 50 32.08 -1.34 3.65
C LYS A 50 30.94 -0.30 3.65
N LEU A 51 31.29 0.98 3.78
CA LEU A 51 30.35 2.10 3.80
C LEU A 51 30.08 2.68 2.40
N ARG A 52 30.90 2.35 1.39
CA ARG A 52 30.67 2.81 0.02
C ARG A 52 29.52 2.03 -0.66
N PRO A 53 28.72 2.68 -1.53
CA PRO A 53 27.73 2.00 -2.36
C PRO A 53 28.37 0.90 -3.23
N TYR A 54 27.65 -0.21 -3.43
CA TYR A 54 28.09 -1.31 -4.28
C TYR A 54 27.85 -0.97 -5.76
N GLU A 55 28.92 -0.92 -6.55
CA GLU A 55 28.91 -0.60 -8.00
C GLU A 55 29.65 -1.67 -8.83
N SER A 56 29.54 -2.94 -8.43
CA SER A 56 30.19 -4.09 -9.11
C SER A 56 31.70 -3.90 -9.41
N GLY A 57 32.42 -3.24 -8.49
CA GLY A 57 33.87 -3.01 -8.60
C GLY A 57 34.27 -1.65 -9.19
N ILE A 58 33.32 -0.81 -9.58
CA ILE A 58 33.58 0.54 -10.07
C ILE A 58 33.50 1.54 -8.90
N ILE A 59 34.32 2.59 -8.92
CA ILE A 59 34.23 3.67 -7.93
C ILE A 59 32.99 4.50 -8.29
N PRO A 60 32.01 4.68 -7.37
CA PRO A 60 30.83 5.48 -7.66
C PRO A 60 31.25 6.90 -8.03
N THR A 61 30.83 7.36 -9.21
CA THR A 61 31.13 8.70 -9.74
C THR A 61 29.84 9.40 -10.14
N GLY A 62 29.77 10.71 -9.91
CA GLY A 62 28.62 11.54 -10.27
C GLY A 62 27.54 11.64 -9.18
N SER A 63 26.41 12.26 -9.55
CA SER A 63 25.24 12.39 -8.68
C SER A 63 24.28 11.23 -8.95
N GLY A 64 23.84 10.51 -7.91
CA GLY A 64 22.84 9.43 -8.00
C GLY A 64 21.43 9.88 -8.37
N ARG A 65 21.25 11.14 -8.81
CA ARG A 65 19.97 11.67 -9.28
C ARG A 65 19.74 11.27 -10.73
N LEU A 66 19.29 10.04 -10.90
CA LEU A 66 18.72 9.60 -12.17
C LEU A 66 17.32 10.24 -12.31
N LEU A 67 17.10 11.00 -13.38
CA LEU A 67 15.76 11.39 -13.81
C LEU A 67 15.08 10.14 -14.38
N TYR A 68 14.55 9.31 -13.49
CA TYR A 68 13.88 8.09 -13.88
C TYR A 68 12.62 8.45 -14.68
N PRO A 69 12.32 7.75 -15.79
CA PRO A 69 11.13 8.03 -16.57
C PRO A 69 9.86 7.86 -15.75
N VAL A 70 8.77 8.39 -16.33
CA VAL A 70 7.44 8.61 -15.77
C VAL A 70 6.54 7.36 -15.56
N PRO A 71 6.83 6.10 -15.99
CA PRO A 71 5.80 5.05 -15.93
C PRO A 71 5.28 4.74 -14.53
N PHE A 72 6.11 4.89 -13.48
CA PHE A 72 5.66 4.70 -12.10
C PHE A 72 4.58 5.71 -11.67
N TYR A 73 4.57 6.91 -12.24
CA TYR A 73 3.58 7.93 -11.92
C TYR A 73 2.18 7.56 -12.44
N LEU A 74 2.09 7.03 -13.67
CA LEU A 74 0.81 6.64 -14.26
C LEU A 74 0.17 5.50 -13.47
N VAL A 75 0.97 4.53 -13.06
CA VAL A 75 0.54 3.40 -12.23
C VAL A 75 0.10 3.88 -10.84
N ALA A 76 0.90 4.74 -10.19
CA ALA A 76 0.57 5.27 -8.88
C ALA A 76 -0.73 6.10 -8.89
N THR A 77 -0.91 6.95 -9.91
CA THR A 77 -2.13 7.73 -10.08
C THR A 77 -3.34 6.84 -10.37
N PHE A 78 -3.18 5.82 -11.20
CA PHE A 78 -4.23 4.84 -11.47
C PHE A 78 -4.62 4.05 -10.21
N PHE A 79 -3.64 3.60 -9.43
CA PHE A 79 -3.88 2.92 -8.16
C PHE A 79 -4.64 3.82 -7.17
N LEU A 80 -4.25 5.10 -7.06
CA LEU A 80 -4.94 6.06 -6.21
C LEU A 80 -6.42 6.23 -6.59
N ILE A 81 -6.71 6.35 -7.89
CA ILE A 81 -8.10 6.50 -8.37
C ILE A 81 -8.88 5.22 -8.12
N PHE A 82 -8.31 4.06 -8.48
CA PHE A 82 -8.98 2.77 -8.30
C PHE A 82 -9.23 2.42 -6.82
N ASP A 83 -8.33 2.83 -5.91
CA ASP A 83 -8.51 2.66 -4.46
C ASP A 83 -9.71 3.47 -3.95
N ILE A 84 -9.87 4.71 -4.41
CA ILE A 84 -11.03 5.54 -4.09
C ILE A 84 -12.32 4.93 -4.67
N GLU A 85 -12.27 4.44 -5.91
CA GLU A 85 -13.41 3.77 -6.55
C GLU A 85 -13.81 2.48 -5.82
N GLY A 86 -12.82 1.73 -5.31
CA GLY A 86 -13.03 0.57 -4.44
C GLY A 86 -13.73 0.95 -3.13
N ALA A 87 -13.35 2.06 -2.50
CA ALA A 87 -14.03 2.56 -1.31
C ALA A 87 -15.52 2.90 -1.57
N TYR A 88 -15.85 3.41 -2.76
CA TYR A 88 -17.26 3.63 -3.16
C TYR A 88 -18.03 2.32 -3.31
N ILE A 89 -17.45 1.30 -3.96
CA ILE A 89 -18.08 -0.03 -4.07
C ILE A 89 -18.30 -0.63 -2.68
N PHE A 90 -17.31 -0.51 -1.79
CA PHE A 90 -17.41 -1.01 -0.42
C PHE A 90 -18.50 -0.30 0.38
N SER A 91 -18.61 1.03 0.24
CA SER A 91 -19.66 1.82 0.88
C SER A 91 -21.06 1.41 0.41
N TRP A 92 -21.21 1.16 -0.90
CA TRP A 92 -22.45 0.61 -1.45
C TRP A 92 -22.73 -0.81 -0.94
N ALA A 93 -21.70 -1.66 -0.86
CA ALA A 93 -21.84 -3.05 -0.42
C ALA A 93 -22.32 -3.16 1.04
N ILE A 94 -21.88 -2.24 1.92
CA ILE A 94 -22.36 -2.17 3.30
C ILE A 94 -23.84 -1.82 3.37
N ALA A 95 -24.33 -0.95 2.48
CA ALA A 95 -25.71 -0.46 2.49
C ALA A 95 -26.64 -1.21 1.53
N PHE A 96 -26.17 -2.30 0.89
CA PHE A 96 -26.87 -2.97 -0.21
C PHE A 96 -28.33 -3.34 0.10
N ASP A 97 -28.59 -3.76 1.34
CA ASP A 97 -29.91 -4.13 1.85
C ASP A 97 -30.92 -2.97 1.86
N LEU A 98 -30.45 -1.72 1.98
CA LEU A 98 -31.29 -0.53 2.05
C LEU A 98 -31.63 0.06 0.67
N LEU A 99 -30.82 -0.21 -0.36
CA LEU A 99 -30.94 0.49 -1.66
C LEU A 99 -31.83 -0.25 -2.69
N GLY A 100 -32.08 -1.55 -2.51
CA GLY A 100 -32.93 -2.35 -3.40
C GLY A 100 -32.53 -2.27 -4.89
N TRP A 101 -33.51 -2.30 -5.79
CA TRP A 101 -33.27 -2.25 -7.24
C TRP A 101 -32.59 -0.96 -7.72
N SER A 102 -32.85 0.18 -7.07
CA SER A 102 -32.24 1.46 -7.45
C SER A 102 -30.73 1.43 -7.21
N GLY A 103 -30.29 0.90 -6.06
CA GLY A 103 -28.86 0.74 -5.77
C GLY A 103 -28.17 -0.20 -6.74
N TRP A 104 -28.85 -1.25 -7.19
CA TRP A 104 -28.29 -2.18 -8.18
C TRP A 104 -27.99 -1.50 -9.51
N PHE A 105 -28.87 -0.62 -10.00
CA PHE A 105 -28.62 0.13 -11.23
C PHE A 105 -27.50 1.15 -11.06
N GLN A 106 -27.44 1.82 -9.90
CA GLN A 106 -26.40 2.79 -9.59
C GLN A 106 -25.02 2.14 -9.56
N ILE A 107 -24.85 1.01 -8.87
CA ILE A 107 -23.56 0.32 -8.82
C ILE A 107 -23.18 -0.29 -10.17
N SER A 108 -24.16 -0.81 -10.92
CA SER A 108 -23.89 -1.39 -12.24
C SER A 108 -23.38 -0.33 -13.21
N PHE A 109 -24.01 0.86 -13.22
CA PHE A 109 -23.54 1.99 -13.99
C PHE A 109 -22.13 2.42 -13.57
N PHE A 110 -21.89 2.52 -12.25
CA PHE A 110 -20.58 2.87 -11.71
C PHE A 110 -19.49 1.89 -12.18
N ILE A 111 -19.70 0.59 -12.03
CA ILE A 111 -18.76 -0.46 -12.45
C ILE A 111 -18.49 -0.39 -13.97
N ILE A 112 -19.50 -0.13 -14.80
CA ILE A 112 -19.31 0.03 -16.25
C ILE A 112 -18.36 1.19 -16.54
N VAL A 113 -18.52 2.32 -15.86
CA VAL A 113 -17.61 3.48 -16.02
C VAL A 113 -16.18 3.09 -15.61
N LEU A 114 -15.99 2.35 -14.51
CA LEU A 114 -14.67 1.83 -14.10
C LEU A 114 -14.03 0.97 -15.18
N LEU A 115 -14.80 0.04 -15.74
CA LEU A 115 -14.33 -0.87 -16.79
C LEU A 115 -13.94 -0.09 -18.06
N ILE A 116 -14.69 0.95 -18.44
CA ILE A 116 -14.35 1.79 -19.58
C ILE A 116 -13.04 2.55 -19.33
N SER A 117 -12.87 3.15 -18.15
CA SER A 117 -11.65 3.85 -17.76
C SER A 117 -10.43 2.92 -17.77
N LEU A 118 -10.57 1.72 -17.20
CA LEU A 118 -9.52 0.69 -17.21
C LEU A 118 -9.20 0.23 -18.64
N PHE A 119 -10.22 0.00 -19.47
CA PHE A 119 -10.01 -0.40 -20.86
C PHE A 119 -9.27 0.68 -21.66
N TYR A 120 -9.63 1.95 -21.47
CA TYR A 120 -8.96 3.07 -22.13
C TYR A 120 -7.47 3.15 -21.77
N ILE A 121 -7.14 3.06 -20.47
CA ILE A 121 -5.75 3.20 -20.03
C ILE A 121 -4.91 1.99 -20.46
N TRP A 122 -5.50 0.79 -20.47
CA TRP A 122 -4.88 -0.42 -20.98
C TRP A 122 -4.55 -0.30 -22.46
N LYS A 123 -5.50 0.19 -23.28
CA LYS A 123 -5.27 0.42 -24.72
C LYS A 123 -4.20 1.48 -24.99
N LYS A 124 -4.02 2.45 -24.10
CA LYS A 124 -3.00 3.51 -24.23
C LYS A 124 -1.61 3.07 -23.76
N GLY A 125 -1.43 1.83 -23.33
CA GLY A 125 -0.15 1.33 -22.81
C GLY A 125 0.24 1.95 -21.46
N GLY A 126 -0.73 2.50 -20.71
CA GLY A 126 -0.47 3.03 -19.36
C GLY A 126 -0.06 1.92 -18.36
N LEU A 127 -0.27 0.66 -18.72
CA LEU A 127 0.12 -0.54 -17.99
C LEU A 127 1.23 -1.33 -18.71
N ASP A 128 1.95 -0.76 -19.67
CA ASP A 128 3.09 -1.45 -20.30
C ASP A 128 4.38 -1.18 -19.54
N TRP A 129 5.02 -2.26 -19.04
CA TRP A 129 6.24 -2.21 -18.20
C TRP A 129 7.46 -2.80 -18.90
N GLY A 130 7.44 -2.85 -20.24
CA GLY A 130 8.54 -3.36 -21.05
C GLY A 130 9.37 -2.22 -21.65
N PRO A 131 10.69 -2.40 -21.86
CA PRO A 131 11.45 -1.50 -22.72
C PRO A 131 10.78 -1.52 -24.09
N THR A 132 10.17 -0.41 -24.50
CA THR A 132 9.79 -0.24 -25.90
C THR A 132 11.11 -0.13 -26.65
N ILE A 133 11.58 -1.24 -27.23
CA ILE A 133 12.66 -1.21 -28.22
C ILE A 133 12.08 -0.41 -29.37
N ARG A 134 12.31 0.89 -29.37
CA ARG A 134 11.99 1.75 -30.49
C ARG A 134 13.10 1.45 -31.51
N GLY A 135 12.88 0.37 -32.26
CA GLY A 135 13.62 0.12 -33.50
C GLY A 135 13.51 1.36 -34.37
N GLN A 136 14.61 1.67 -35.03
CA GLN A 136 14.67 2.62 -36.14
C GLN A 136 13.51 2.42 -37.12
#